data_AF-V2YBM3-F1
#
_entry.id   AF-V2YBM3-F1
#
_cell.length_a   1.000
_cell.length_b   1.000
_cell.length_c   1.000
_cell.angle_alpha   90.00
_cell.angle_beta   90.00
_cell.angle_gamma   90.00
#
_symmetry.space_group_name_H-M   'P 1'
#
loop_
_entity.id
_entity.type
_entity.pdbx_description
1 polymer ?
#
loop_
_entity_poly.entity_id
_entity_poly.type
_entity_poly.pdbx_seq_one_letter_code
_entity_poly.pdbx_strand_id
1 'polypeptide(L)'
;MNLLYEKYKNLKIDGSWIGLETGAQTPYFCTPIGAEIIGWDNGIHYCFIKGFGDMVFCVNPEPCCDYNVYPIARNFCDFLGLILATGNTNTLQQIIWWDKKRFEDFVNSTEEQEYRVRPEVQGVLSTIRKGIDITPIDTPFEYVKDLQSNFPYEQIPFTNEYYDTLGIERPDGTEPEENGFEFRAVEITVDKN
;
A
#
# COMPACT_ATOMS: atom_id res chain seq x y z
N MET A 1 -2.01 0.05 20.17
CA MET A 1 -3.27 0.57 19.61
C MET A 1 -3.09 2.05 19.35
N ASN A 2 -3.19 2.47 18.08
CA ASN A 2 -2.98 3.87 17.68
C ASN A 2 -4.24 4.69 17.98
N LEU A 3 -4.17 5.61 18.95
CA LEU A 3 -5.31 6.44 19.37
C LEU A 3 -5.86 7.31 18.22
N LEU A 4 -4.99 7.77 17.31
CA LEU A 4 -5.39 8.57 16.17
C LEU A 4 -6.16 7.75 15.14
N TYR A 5 -5.73 6.51 14.92
CA TYR A 5 -6.44 5.57 14.06
C TYR A 5 -7.82 5.21 14.59
N GLU A 6 -7.96 4.98 15.90
CA GLU A 6 -9.27 4.80 16.53
C GLU A 6 -10.16 6.04 16.36
N LYS A 7 -9.60 7.24 16.54
CA LYS A 7 -10.31 8.51 16.32
C LYS A 7 -10.77 8.64 14.86
N TYR A 8 -9.93 8.27 13.90
CA TYR A 8 -10.27 8.22 12.48
C TYR A 8 -11.43 7.25 12.19
N LYS A 9 -11.37 6.01 12.69
CA LYS A 9 -12.46 5.03 12.53
C LYS A 9 -13.79 5.55 13.10
N ASN A 10 -13.74 6.29 14.19
CA ASN A 10 -14.92 6.90 14.81
C ASN A 10 -15.55 8.04 14.00
N LEU A 11 -14.88 8.56 12.97
CA LEU A 11 -15.49 9.53 12.05
C LEU A 11 -16.55 8.89 11.14
N LYS A 12 -16.55 7.56 10.99
CA LYS A 12 -17.52 6.80 10.18
C LYS A 12 -17.67 7.34 8.75
N ILE A 13 -16.53 7.75 8.17
CA ILE A 13 -16.46 8.20 6.78
C ILE A 13 -16.50 7.00 5.83
N ASP A 14 -17.00 7.22 4.63
CA ASP A 14 -16.85 6.29 3.53
C ASP A 14 -15.45 6.46 2.92
N GLY A 15 -14.52 5.58 3.31
CA GLY A 15 -13.12 5.63 2.88
C GLY A 15 -12.92 5.30 1.40
N SER A 16 -13.91 4.73 0.69
CA SER A 16 -13.78 4.39 -0.73
C SER A 16 -13.51 5.62 -1.62
N TRP A 17 -13.98 6.80 -1.21
CA TRP A 17 -13.74 8.07 -1.92
C TRP A 17 -12.31 8.60 -1.83
N ILE A 18 -11.49 8.02 -0.97
CA ILE A 18 -10.09 8.42 -0.80
C ILE A 18 -9.13 7.24 -0.93
N GLY A 19 -9.64 6.07 -1.36
CA GLY A 19 -8.89 4.80 -1.43
C GLY A 19 -8.42 4.29 -0.06
N LEU A 20 -9.32 4.33 0.91
CA LEU A 20 -9.16 3.66 2.20
C LEU A 20 -10.42 2.85 2.52
N GLU A 21 -10.85 2.03 1.57
CA GLU A 21 -12.01 1.18 1.79
C GLU A 21 -11.73 0.13 2.88
N THR A 22 -12.73 -0.14 3.71
CA THR A 22 -12.63 -1.21 4.71
C THR A 22 -12.82 -2.55 4.01
N GLY A 23 -11.81 -3.40 4.05
CA GLY A 23 -11.84 -4.72 3.42
C GLY A 23 -11.69 -5.85 4.43
N ALA A 24 -12.45 -6.93 4.24
CA ALA A 24 -12.27 -8.21 4.95
C ALA A 24 -11.23 -9.12 4.27
N GLN A 25 -10.35 -8.55 3.43
CA GLN A 25 -9.50 -9.33 2.55
C GLN A 25 -8.38 -10.01 3.32
N THR A 26 -8.15 -11.27 2.97
CA THR A 26 -7.04 -12.09 3.42
C THR A 26 -5.71 -11.40 3.08
N PRO A 27 -4.71 -11.43 3.98
CA PRO A 27 -3.36 -10.99 3.66
C PRO A 27 -2.83 -11.62 2.36
N TYR A 28 -2.14 -10.84 1.54
CA TYR A 28 -1.31 -11.33 0.43
C TYR A 28 -0.05 -12.05 0.93
N PHE A 29 0.58 -12.83 0.05
CA PHE A 29 1.90 -13.45 0.27
C PHE A 29 2.97 -12.42 0.68
N CYS A 30 2.86 -11.18 0.18
CA CYS A 30 3.74 -10.06 0.50
C CYS A 30 3.25 -9.18 1.65
N THR A 31 2.24 -9.61 2.41
CA THR A 31 1.81 -8.89 3.61
C THR A 31 2.78 -9.18 4.76
N PRO A 32 3.38 -8.15 5.39
CA PRO A 32 4.33 -8.36 6.47
C PRO A 32 3.73 -9.11 7.67
N ILE A 33 4.57 -9.88 8.38
CA ILE A 33 4.18 -10.59 9.58
C ILE A 33 3.71 -9.60 10.65
N GLY A 34 2.51 -9.85 11.19
CA GLY A 34 1.93 -9.01 12.23
C GLY A 34 1.46 -7.64 11.73
N ALA A 35 1.21 -7.50 10.42
CA ALA A 35 0.61 -6.31 9.85
C ALA A 35 -0.83 -6.11 10.36
N GLU A 36 -1.18 -4.88 10.71
CA GLU A 36 -2.55 -4.43 10.93
C GLU A 36 -3.00 -3.66 9.69
N ILE A 37 -3.85 -4.28 8.87
CA ILE A 37 -4.37 -3.67 7.65
C ILE A 37 -5.39 -2.57 8.02
N ILE A 38 -5.19 -1.37 7.49
CA ILE A 38 -5.97 -0.19 7.84
C ILE A 38 -6.91 0.30 6.74
N GLY A 39 -6.73 -0.15 5.49
CA GLY A 39 -7.58 0.21 4.36
C GLY A 39 -7.02 -0.30 3.03
N TRP A 40 -7.85 -0.25 2.00
CA TRP A 40 -7.55 -0.75 0.66
C TRP A 40 -7.84 0.30 -0.42
N ASP A 41 -7.17 0.15 -1.56
CA ASP A 41 -7.38 0.90 -2.79
C ASP A 41 -7.01 0.03 -3.98
N ASN A 42 -8.01 -0.45 -4.73
CA ASN A 42 -7.82 -1.20 -5.98
C ASN A 42 -6.85 -2.40 -5.87
N GLY A 43 -6.98 -3.20 -4.80
CA GLY A 43 -6.13 -4.38 -4.59
C GLY A 43 -4.75 -4.07 -4.00
N ILE A 44 -4.49 -2.82 -3.62
CA ILE A 44 -3.34 -2.42 -2.82
C ILE A 44 -3.85 -2.08 -1.42
N HIS A 45 -3.11 -2.48 -0.39
CA HIS A 45 -3.51 -2.19 0.98
C HIS A 45 -2.48 -1.37 1.74
N TYR A 46 -2.99 -0.70 2.77
CA TYR A 46 -2.21 0.04 3.73
C TYR A 46 -2.19 -0.69 5.06
N CYS A 47 -1.06 -0.71 5.74
CA CYS A 47 -0.96 -1.35 7.04
C CYS A 47 0.03 -0.66 7.98
N PHE A 48 -0.13 -0.94 9.28
CA PHE A 48 0.94 -0.80 10.26
C PHE A 48 1.71 -2.11 10.34
N ILE A 49 3.02 -2.06 10.53
CA ILE A 49 3.86 -3.25 10.75
C ILE A 49 4.37 -3.24 12.19
N LYS A 50 4.18 -4.35 12.91
CA LYS A 50 4.69 -4.51 14.27
C LYS A 50 6.21 -4.30 14.31
N GLY A 51 6.66 -3.37 15.14
CA GLY A 51 8.09 -3.02 15.27
C GLY A 51 8.46 -1.67 14.64
N PHE A 52 7.62 -1.13 13.75
CA PHE A 52 7.84 0.17 13.08
C PHE A 52 6.99 1.32 13.63
N GLY A 53 6.51 1.19 14.88
CA GLY A 53 5.65 2.19 15.49
C GLY A 53 4.30 2.31 14.79
N ASP A 54 3.91 3.52 14.42
CA ASP A 54 2.70 3.80 13.66
C ASP A 54 2.96 4.27 12.22
N MET A 55 4.14 3.94 11.69
CA MET A 55 4.46 4.11 10.27
C MET A 55 3.46 3.37 9.40
N VAL A 56 3.03 4.01 8.31
CA VAL A 56 2.09 3.44 7.34
C VAL A 56 2.85 2.95 6.13
N PHE A 57 2.56 1.70 5.75
CA PHE A 57 3.14 1.03 4.60
C PHE A 57 2.09 0.81 3.51
N CYS A 58 2.51 0.90 2.26
CA CYS A 58 1.77 0.44 1.09
C CYS A 58 2.27 -0.96 0.72
N VAL A 59 1.35 -1.90 0.55
CA VAL A 59 1.63 -3.29 0.17
C VAL A 59 0.98 -3.56 -1.18
N ASN A 60 1.82 -3.85 -2.17
CA ASN A 60 1.43 -4.15 -3.53
C ASN A 60 1.93 -5.55 -3.95
N PRO A 61 1.04 -6.51 -4.27
CA PRO A 61 1.45 -7.83 -4.76
C PRO A 61 2.07 -7.79 -6.16
N GLU A 62 1.76 -6.75 -6.96
CA GLU A 62 2.23 -6.56 -8.33
C GLU A 62 2.97 -5.20 -8.47
N PRO A 63 4.13 -5.03 -7.81
CA PRO A 63 4.83 -3.75 -7.81
C PRO A 63 5.49 -3.48 -9.16
N CYS A 64 5.46 -2.22 -9.60
CA CYS A 64 6.33 -1.74 -10.68
C CYS A 64 7.74 -1.35 -10.17
N CYS A 65 8.15 -1.87 -9.01
CA CYS A 65 9.35 -1.47 -8.27
C CYS A 65 10.07 -2.69 -7.68
N ASP A 66 11.20 -2.45 -7.03
CA ASP A 66 12.06 -3.53 -6.47
C ASP A 66 11.46 -4.27 -5.27
N TYR A 67 10.55 -3.65 -4.52
CA TYR A 67 9.94 -4.20 -3.31
C TYR A 67 8.42 -4.26 -3.44
N ASN A 68 7.78 -5.21 -2.76
CA ASN A 68 6.33 -5.26 -2.64
C ASN A 68 5.78 -4.30 -1.58
N VAL A 69 6.61 -3.89 -0.62
CA VAL A 69 6.20 -3.08 0.52
C VAL A 69 7.06 -1.83 0.61
N TYR A 70 6.41 -0.67 0.63
CA TYR A 70 7.07 0.63 0.76
C TYR A 70 6.50 1.43 1.92
N PRO A 71 7.33 2.11 2.72
CA PRO A 71 6.83 3.11 3.65
C PRO A 71 6.24 4.30 2.88
N ILE A 72 5.08 4.77 3.33
CA ILE A 72 4.39 5.94 2.76
C ILE A 72 4.39 7.11 3.74
N ALA A 73 4.24 6.85 5.03
CA ALA A 73 4.21 7.89 6.04
C ALA A 73 4.90 7.47 7.33
N ARG A 74 5.65 8.38 7.95
CA ARG A 74 6.39 8.16 9.21
C ARG A 74 5.47 7.82 10.38
N ASN A 75 4.20 8.23 10.30
CA ASN A 75 3.16 7.96 11.28
C ASN A 75 1.77 8.11 10.62
N PHE A 76 0.71 7.75 11.33
CA PHE A 76 -0.66 7.82 10.79
C PHE A 76 -1.18 9.26 10.59
N CYS A 77 -0.67 10.23 11.35
CA CYS A 77 -1.03 11.65 11.17
C CYS A 77 -0.52 12.17 9.82
N ASP A 78 0.75 11.90 9.52
CA ASP A 78 1.39 12.26 8.25
C ASP A 78 0.69 11.57 7.09
N PHE A 79 0.24 10.33 7.26
CA PHE A 79 -0.53 9.60 6.24
C PHE A 79 -1.83 10.33 5.88
N LEU A 80 -2.60 10.78 6.88
CA LEU A 80 -3.80 11.59 6.65
C LEU A 80 -3.44 12.95 6.03
N GLY A 81 -2.32 13.55 6.44
CA GLY A 81 -1.79 14.79 5.84
C GLY A 81 -1.44 14.63 4.36
N LEU A 82 -0.85 13.49 3.97
CA LEU A 82 -0.57 13.14 2.58
C LEU A 82 -1.86 12.98 1.78
N ILE A 83 -2.85 12.25 2.30
CA ILE A 83 -4.17 12.10 1.64
C ILE A 83 -4.86 13.46 1.49
N LEU A 84 -4.76 14.35 2.47
CA LEU A 84 -5.29 15.72 2.34
C LEU A 84 -4.56 16.51 1.24
N ALA A 85 -3.25 16.28 1.06
CA ALA A 85 -2.41 16.93 0.07
C ALA A 85 -2.62 16.41 -1.35
N THR A 86 -2.89 15.11 -1.53
CA THR A 86 -3.07 14.48 -2.85
C THR A 86 -4.53 14.29 -3.23
N GLY A 87 -5.42 14.18 -2.25
CA GLY A 87 -6.87 13.96 -2.40
C GLY A 87 -7.28 12.50 -2.24
N ASN A 88 -6.40 11.56 -2.57
CA ASN A 88 -6.63 10.12 -2.47
C ASN A 88 -5.30 9.38 -2.29
N THR A 89 -5.39 8.10 -1.98
CA THR A 89 -4.25 7.19 -1.91
C THR A 89 -3.70 6.76 -3.26
N ASN A 90 -4.49 6.77 -4.35
CA ASN A 90 -4.01 6.39 -5.69
C ASN A 90 -2.74 7.17 -6.05
N THR A 91 -2.73 8.50 -5.84
CA THR A 91 -1.52 9.30 -6.07
C THR A 91 -0.35 8.83 -5.19
N LEU A 92 -0.59 8.47 -3.93
CA LEU A 92 0.46 8.00 -3.01
C LEU A 92 1.07 6.67 -3.48
N GLN A 93 0.28 5.78 -4.07
CA GLN A 93 0.79 4.55 -4.68
C GLN A 93 1.73 4.86 -5.83
N GLN A 94 1.34 5.81 -6.69
CA GLN A 94 2.11 6.14 -7.89
C GLN A 94 3.40 6.90 -7.57
N ILE A 95 3.43 7.71 -6.49
CA ILE A 95 4.65 8.41 -6.03
C ILE A 95 5.81 7.43 -5.82
N ILE A 96 5.55 6.18 -5.41
CA ILE A 96 6.59 5.19 -5.13
C ILE A 96 7.55 5.04 -6.33
N TRP A 97 7.04 4.91 -7.55
CA TRP A 97 7.86 4.65 -8.74
C TRP A 97 8.03 5.85 -9.67
N TRP A 98 7.25 6.92 -9.48
CA TRP A 98 7.36 8.11 -10.32
C TRP A 98 8.56 8.98 -9.99
N ASP A 99 9.05 9.67 -11.01
CA ASP A 99 9.85 10.87 -10.85
C ASP A 99 8.95 12.08 -10.55
N LYS A 100 9.58 13.21 -10.20
CA LYS A 100 8.86 14.43 -9.82
C LYS A 100 7.98 14.96 -10.95
N LYS A 101 8.45 14.87 -12.20
CA LYS A 101 7.73 15.38 -13.36
C LYS A 101 6.44 14.58 -13.60
N ARG A 102 6.49 13.26 -13.57
CA ARG A 102 5.30 12.40 -13.71
C ARG A 102 4.29 12.64 -12.60
N PHE A 103 4.77 12.81 -11.36
CA PHE A 103 3.92 13.17 -10.24
C PHE A 103 3.22 14.52 -10.49
N GLU A 104 3.97 15.57 -10.84
CA GLU A 104 3.41 16.90 -11.12
C GLU A 104 2.43 16.89 -12.30
N ASP A 105 2.76 16.19 -13.39
CA ASP A 105 1.88 16.05 -14.55
C ASP A 105 0.57 15.34 -14.16
N PHE A 106 0.64 14.28 -13.36
CA PHE A 106 -0.53 13.51 -12.94
C PHE A 106 -1.44 14.29 -12.00
N VAL A 107 -0.90 14.92 -10.94
CA VAL A 107 -1.71 15.69 -10.00
C VAL A 107 -2.36 16.91 -10.66
N ASN A 108 -1.76 17.44 -11.73
CA ASN A 108 -2.32 18.55 -12.50
C ASN A 108 -3.18 18.08 -13.69
N SER A 109 -3.35 16.78 -13.90
CA SER A 109 -4.22 16.26 -14.95
C SER A 109 -5.68 16.64 -14.69
N THR A 110 -6.44 16.83 -15.78
CA THR A 110 -7.86 17.16 -15.69
C THR A 110 -8.63 16.13 -14.88
N GLU A 111 -8.35 14.84 -15.10
CA GLU A 111 -9.04 13.73 -14.44
C GLU A 111 -8.86 13.75 -12.92
N GLU A 112 -7.63 13.93 -12.44
CA GLU A 112 -7.35 14.00 -11.00
C GLU A 112 -7.91 15.28 -10.37
N GLN A 113 -7.82 16.41 -11.07
CA GLN A 113 -8.41 17.66 -10.59
C GLN A 113 -9.94 17.56 -10.47
N GLU A 114 -10.60 16.98 -11.48
CA GLU A 114 -12.04 16.74 -11.47
C GLU A 114 -12.45 15.73 -10.39
N TYR A 115 -11.67 14.66 -10.19
CA TYR A 115 -11.92 13.70 -9.11
C TYR A 115 -11.83 14.38 -7.74
N ARG A 116 -10.78 15.17 -7.52
CA ARG A 116 -10.51 15.81 -6.24
C ARG A 116 -11.59 16.80 -5.81
N VAL A 117 -12.24 17.49 -6.74
CA VAL A 117 -13.31 18.47 -6.44
C VAL A 117 -14.69 17.84 -6.27
N ARG A 118 -14.83 16.52 -6.42
CA ARG A 118 -16.10 15.83 -6.21
C ARG A 118 -16.64 16.08 -4.79
N PRO A 119 -17.94 16.34 -4.60
CA PRO A 119 -18.52 16.61 -3.29
C PRO A 119 -18.26 15.51 -2.27
N GLU A 120 -18.23 14.25 -2.69
CA GLU A 120 -18.00 13.08 -1.85
C GLU A 120 -16.56 13.08 -1.32
N VAL A 121 -15.58 13.29 -2.20
CA VAL A 121 -14.15 13.40 -1.85
C VAL A 121 -13.93 14.58 -0.91
N GLN A 122 -14.42 15.78 -1.28
CA GLN A 122 -14.30 16.97 -0.44
C GLN A 122 -14.99 16.81 0.92
N GLY A 123 -16.13 16.13 0.97
CA GLY A 123 -16.85 15.82 2.21
C GLY A 123 -16.03 14.95 3.15
N VAL A 124 -15.42 13.89 2.63
CA VAL A 124 -14.55 12.98 3.38
C VAL A 124 -13.30 13.72 3.89
N LEU A 125 -12.58 14.42 3.00
CA LEU A 125 -11.38 15.17 3.36
C LEU A 125 -11.67 16.28 4.39
N SER A 126 -12.79 16.99 4.26
CA SER A 126 -13.23 18.00 5.22
C SER A 126 -13.52 17.40 6.59
N THR A 127 -14.15 16.22 6.61
CA THR A 127 -14.47 15.50 7.86
C THR A 127 -13.20 15.05 8.57
N ILE A 128 -12.21 14.52 7.83
CA ILE A 128 -10.90 14.17 8.37
C ILE A 128 -10.21 15.41 8.95
N ARG A 129 -10.11 16.49 8.17
CA ARG A 129 -9.45 17.73 8.58
C ARG A 129 -10.04 18.29 9.87
N LYS A 130 -11.37 18.41 9.97
CA LYS A 130 -12.06 18.96 11.14
C LYS A 130 -12.08 18.01 12.33
N GLY A 131 -12.28 16.71 12.07
CA GLY A 131 -12.41 15.70 13.10
C GLY A 131 -11.07 15.41 13.78
N ILE A 132 -9.99 15.39 13.02
CA ILE A 132 -8.67 15.00 13.50
C ILE A 132 -7.76 16.20 13.82
N ASP A 133 -8.02 17.38 13.24
CA ASP A 133 -7.19 18.59 13.33
C ASP A 133 -5.80 18.39 12.69
N ILE A 134 -5.82 18.07 11.39
CA ILE A 134 -4.62 17.79 10.58
C ILE A 134 -4.56 18.74 9.38
N THR A 135 -3.36 19.18 9.04
CA THR A 135 -3.10 19.96 7.83
C THR A 135 -2.53 19.09 6.71
N PRO A 136 -2.77 19.44 5.43
CA PRO A 136 -2.09 18.80 4.30
C PRO A 136 -0.56 18.92 4.43
N ILE A 137 0.18 17.93 3.93
CA ILE A 137 1.64 18.04 3.74
C ILE A 137 1.94 18.88 2.49
N ASP A 138 2.82 19.87 2.62
CA ASP A 138 3.13 20.81 1.52
C ASP A 138 3.89 20.16 0.36
N THR A 139 4.83 19.27 0.66
CA THR A 139 5.73 18.63 -0.31
C THR A 139 5.59 17.10 -0.26
N PRO A 140 4.45 16.52 -0.69
CA PRO A 140 4.17 15.09 -0.53
C PRO A 140 5.16 14.22 -1.31
N PHE A 141 5.61 14.66 -2.49
CA PHE A 141 6.58 13.91 -3.28
C PHE A 141 7.93 13.79 -2.57
N GLU A 142 8.51 14.92 -2.16
CA GLU A 142 9.80 14.97 -1.48
C GLU A 142 9.74 14.20 -0.16
N TYR A 143 8.64 14.34 0.59
CA TYR A 143 8.43 13.63 1.85
C TYR A 143 8.50 12.10 1.66
N VAL A 144 7.76 11.56 0.69
CA VAL A 144 7.72 10.11 0.46
C VAL A 144 9.07 9.61 -0.08
N LYS A 145 9.69 10.34 -1.01
CA LYS A 145 11.01 9.95 -1.55
C LYS A 145 12.12 9.98 -0.51
N ASP A 146 12.12 10.96 0.38
CA ASP A 146 13.06 11.02 1.52
C ASP A 146 12.84 9.89 2.51
N LEU A 147 11.58 9.55 2.81
CA LEU A 147 11.25 8.42 3.67
C LEU A 147 11.76 7.10 3.07
N GLN A 148 11.53 6.89 1.77
CA GLN A 148 11.85 5.64 1.09
C GLN A 148 13.35 5.45 0.87
N SER A 149 14.12 6.52 0.61
CA SER A 149 15.57 6.41 0.37
C SER A 149 16.37 6.02 1.63
N ASN A 150 15.82 6.32 2.81
CA ASN A 150 16.47 6.07 4.09
C ASN A 150 15.93 4.84 4.83
N PHE A 151 14.99 4.09 4.23
CA PHE A 151 14.30 3.01 4.90
C PHE A 151 15.07 1.67 4.81
N PRO A 152 15.24 0.93 5.92
CA PRO A 152 15.88 -0.38 5.91
C PRO A 152 14.89 -1.49 5.51
N TYR A 153 14.70 -1.69 4.21
CA TYR A 153 13.72 -2.64 3.66
C TYR A 153 13.94 -4.09 4.13
N GLU A 154 15.19 -4.48 4.38
CA GLU A 154 15.57 -5.80 4.88
C GLU A 154 15.01 -6.12 6.28
N GLN A 155 14.57 -5.10 7.02
CA GLN A 155 13.99 -5.28 8.34
C GLN A 155 12.49 -5.59 8.30
N ILE A 156 11.84 -5.53 7.13
CA ILE A 156 10.42 -5.90 7.01
C ILE A 156 10.30 -7.43 7.14
N PRO A 157 9.55 -7.93 8.15
CA PRO A 157 9.42 -9.36 8.35
C PRO A 157 8.37 -9.94 7.40
N PHE A 158 8.74 -10.98 6.65
CA PHE A 158 7.83 -11.71 5.77
C PHE A 158 7.76 -13.19 6.16
N THR A 159 6.67 -13.86 5.77
CA THR A 159 6.50 -15.30 5.90
C THR A 159 7.36 -16.04 4.88
N ASN A 160 7.59 -17.33 5.08
CA ASN A 160 8.31 -18.17 4.12
C ASN A 160 7.65 -18.16 2.73
N GLU A 161 6.31 -18.11 2.68
CA GLU A 161 5.54 -17.98 1.43
C GLU A 161 5.98 -16.79 0.57
N TYR A 162 6.39 -15.67 1.18
CA TYR A 162 6.90 -14.52 0.46
C TYR A 162 8.14 -14.85 -0.37
N TYR A 163 9.12 -15.43 0.30
CA TYR A 163 10.41 -15.79 -0.30
C TYR A 163 10.24 -16.89 -1.35
N ASP A 164 9.39 -17.88 -1.06
CA ASP A 164 9.08 -18.98 -1.98
C ASP A 164 8.40 -18.47 -3.25
N THR A 165 7.42 -17.56 -3.12
CA THR A 165 6.68 -16.98 -4.24
C THR A 165 7.59 -16.18 -5.17
N LEU A 166 8.57 -15.46 -4.60
CA LEU A 166 9.53 -14.67 -5.36
C LEU A 166 10.75 -15.46 -5.82
N GLY A 167 10.90 -16.71 -5.40
CA GLY A 167 12.06 -17.55 -5.70
C GLY A 167 13.37 -17.02 -5.12
N ILE A 168 13.32 -16.35 -3.96
CA ILE A 168 14.47 -15.79 -3.26
C ILE A 168 14.79 -16.61 -2.00
N GLU A 169 16.04 -16.53 -1.54
CA GLU A 169 16.50 -17.27 -0.36
C GLU A 169 15.80 -16.79 0.92
N ARG A 170 15.37 -17.74 1.76
CA ARG A 170 14.76 -17.43 3.05
C ARG A 170 15.83 -16.95 4.04
N PRO A 171 15.57 -15.91 4.86
CA PRO A 171 16.54 -15.40 5.82
C PRO A 171 16.94 -16.41 6.91
N ASP A 172 16.09 -17.42 7.16
CA ASP A 172 16.34 -18.49 8.14
C ASP A 172 17.12 -19.67 7.56
N GLY A 173 17.45 -19.64 6.26
CA GLY A 173 18.17 -20.71 5.55
C GLY A 173 17.36 -21.98 5.32
N THR A 174 16.05 -21.97 5.57
CA THR A 174 15.19 -23.12 5.27
C THR A 174 14.91 -23.21 3.78
N GLU A 175 14.72 -24.43 3.28
CA GLU A 175 14.34 -24.66 1.87
C GLU A 175 12.80 -24.70 1.73
N PRO A 176 12.28 -24.34 0.54
CA PRO A 176 10.87 -24.58 0.20
C PRO A 176 10.50 -26.05 0.38
N GLU A 177 9.31 -26.33 0.91
CA GLU A 177 8.81 -27.71 0.88
C GLU A 177 8.58 -28.11 -0.58
N GLU A 178 9.23 -29.18 -1.05
CA GLU A 178 9.01 -29.77 -2.37
C GLU A 178 7.59 -30.38 -2.45
N ASN A 179 6.56 -29.55 -2.55
CA ASN A 179 5.23 -29.99 -2.96
C ASN A 179 5.19 -30.06 -4.49
N GLY A 180 6.05 -30.90 -5.06
CA GLY A 180 6.02 -31.22 -6.47
C GLY A 180 4.71 -31.94 -6.80
N PHE A 181 3.81 -31.29 -7.52
CA PHE A 181 2.77 -32.02 -8.24
C PHE A 181 3.49 -32.87 -9.30
N GLU A 182 3.42 -34.20 -9.17
CA GLU A 182 3.81 -35.10 -10.25
C GLU A 182 2.93 -34.82 -11.48
N PHE A 183 3.43 -34.03 -12.42
CA PHE A 183 2.80 -33.91 -13.73
C PHE A 183 3.03 -35.22 -14.48
N ARG A 184 1.98 -36.05 -14.54
CA ARG A 184 2.00 -37.26 -15.34
C ARG A 184 2.07 -36.86 -16.81
N ALA A 185 3.17 -37.20 -17.49
CA ALA A 185 3.29 -37.01 -18.93
C ALA A 185 2.15 -37.76 -19.65
N VAL A 186 1.37 -37.03 -20.45
CA VAL A 186 0.34 -37.62 -21.31
C VAL A 186 0.99 -37.89 -22.67
N GLU A 187 1.19 -39.17 -23.00
CA GLU A 187 1.56 -39.56 -24.36
C GLU A 187 0.35 -39.38 -25.29
N ILE A 188 0.43 -38.39 -26.19
CA ILE A 188 -0.56 -38.22 -27.26
C ILE A 188 -0.07 -39.02 -28.46
N THR A 189 -0.72 -40.14 -28.75
CA THR A 189 -0.49 -40.88 -29.99
C THR A 189 -1.32 -40.24 -31.11
N VAL A 190 -0.66 -39.76 -32.16
CA VAL A 190 -1.32 -39.22 -33.36
C VAL A 190 -1.35 -40.32 -34.41
N ASP A 191 -2.51 -40.92 -34.63
CA ASP A 191 -2.73 -41.83 -35.74
C ASP A 191 -2.83 -41.03 -37.05
N LYS A 192 -1.97 -41.39 -38.01
CA LYS A 192 -2.04 -40.86 -39.37
C LYS A 192 -3.03 -41.69 -40.17
N ASN A 193 -4.10 -41.05 -40.65
CA ASN A 193 -5.02 -41.60 -41.65
C ASN A 193 -4.31 -41.96 -42.96
#